data_AF-A0A9P7E091-F1
#
_entry.id   AF-A0A9P7E091-F1
#
_cell.length_a   1.000
_cell.length_b   1.000
_cell.length_c   1.000
_cell.angle_alpha   90.00
_cell.angle_beta   90.00
_cell.angle_gamma   90.00
#
_symmetry.space_group_name_H-M   'P 1'
#
loop_
_entity.id
_entity.type
_entity.pdbx_description
1 polymer ?
#
loop_
_entity_poly.entity_id
_entity_poly.type
_entity_poly.pdbx_seq_one_letter_code
_entity_poly.pdbx_strand_id
1 'polypeptide(L)'
;MRFSRLKEVLLPSFCISWLDDDALGTIVKSWLRFERLDLGTAHFWQTPPRITFRGLVTLLSSCPNLEHLGLVFDTRNVGPIQAERSGGVCNTNIRKFSVGCSPIEQPPQVALALSQILPCLMNIAIEPWAWGVDQEARRSKWRKALNCIRACAFTKQPDLCA
;
A
#
# COMPACT_ATOMS: atom_id res chain seq x y z
N MET A 1 -7.77 6.27 -24.20
CA MET A 1 -6.95 7.48 -23.97
C MET A 1 -5.61 7.04 -23.38
N ARG A 2 -4.47 7.58 -23.83
CA ARG A 2 -3.13 7.21 -23.33
C ARG A 2 -2.45 8.44 -22.73
N PHE A 3 -2.38 8.52 -21.40
CA PHE A 3 -1.78 9.67 -20.71
C PHE A 3 -0.28 9.44 -20.48
N SER A 4 0.53 9.65 -21.52
CA SER A 4 1.98 9.32 -21.51
C SER A 4 2.86 10.22 -20.63
N ARG A 5 2.31 11.31 -20.10
CA ARG A 5 3.01 12.27 -19.22
C ARG A 5 2.36 12.41 -17.85
N LEU A 6 1.39 11.58 -17.51
CA LEU A 6 0.73 11.63 -16.22
C LEU A 6 1.72 11.16 -15.15
N LYS A 7 2.02 12.04 -14.19
CA LYS A 7 2.94 11.77 -13.07
C LYS A 7 2.20 11.53 -11.76
N GLU A 8 1.02 12.12 -11.64
CA GLU A 8 0.26 12.17 -10.40
C GLU A 8 -1.24 11.94 -10.63
N VAL A 9 -1.84 11.12 -9.77
CA VAL A 9 -3.28 10.87 -9.68
C VAL A 9 -3.59 10.87 -8.20
N LEU A 10 -4.31 11.91 -7.78
CA LEU A 10 -4.68 12.14 -6.40
C LEU A 10 -6.21 12.17 -6.33
N LEU A 11 -6.79 11.04 -5.98
CA LEU A 11 -8.23 10.86 -5.80
C LEU A 11 -8.49 10.35 -4.37
N PRO A 12 -8.16 11.13 -3.33
CA PRO A 12 -8.21 10.68 -1.95
C PRO A 12 -9.66 10.40 -1.48
N SER A 13 -10.67 11.02 -2.08
CA SER A 13 -12.09 10.75 -1.78
C SER A 13 -12.73 9.73 -2.72
N PHE A 14 -11.95 9.00 -3.52
CA PHE A 14 -12.49 8.00 -4.44
C PHE A 14 -13.02 6.77 -3.70
N CYS A 15 -14.18 6.27 -4.12
CA CYS A 15 -14.74 5.02 -3.60
C CYS A 15 -14.01 3.82 -4.20
N ILE A 16 -13.10 3.24 -3.41
CA ILE A 16 -12.26 2.13 -3.86
C ILE A 16 -13.01 0.80 -3.94
N SER A 17 -14.22 0.70 -3.38
CA SER A 17 -14.99 -0.53 -3.28
C SER A 17 -15.40 -1.11 -4.65
N TRP A 18 -15.35 -0.30 -5.71
CA TRP A 18 -15.60 -0.71 -7.09
C TRP A 18 -14.34 -1.11 -7.86
N LEU A 19 -13.16 -0.85 -7.29
CA LEU A 19 -11.88 -1.16 -7.91
C LEU A 19 -11.33 -2.45 -7.29
N ASP A 20 -11.11 -3.47 -8.11
CA ASP A 20 -10.45 -4.72 -7.71
C ASP A 20 -9.05 -4.83 -8.34
N ASP A 21 -8.34 -5.93 -8.04
CA ASP A 21 -6.95 -6.14 -8.48
C ASP A 21 -6.80 -6.13 -10.01
N ASP A 22 -7.77 -6.69 -10.75
CA ASP A 22 -7.70 -6.81 -12.21
C ASP A 22 -7.99 -5.46 -12.88
N ALA A 23 -8.99 -4.73 -12.37
CA ALA A 23 -9.27 -3.36 -12.81
C ALA A 23 -8.09 -2.42 -12.52
N LEU A 24 -7.50 -2.50 -11.32
CA LEU A 24 -6.29 -1.75 -10.99
C LEU A 24 -5.13 -2.10 -11.93
N GLY A 25 -4.90 -3.39 -12.17
CA GLY A 25 -3.87 -3.89 -13.10
C GLY A 25 -4.02 -3.35 -14.53
N THR A 26 -5.26 -3.16 -15.00
CA THR A 26 -5.54 -2.56 -16.31
C THR A 26 -5.21 -1.07 -16.33
N ILE A 27 -5.53 -0.37 -15.25
CA ILE A 27 -5.29 1.08 -15.12
C ILE A 27 -3.79 1.38 -15.05
N VAL A 28 -3.05 0.67 -14.18
CA VAL A 28 -1.60 0.96 -13.95
C VAL A 28 -0.72 0.64 -15.14
N LYS A 29 -1.13 -0.27 -16.04
CA LYS A 29 -0.42 -0.50 -17.32
C LYS A 29 -0.34 0.75 -18.19
N SER A 30 -1.27 1.69 -18.01
CA SER A 30 -1.25 2.97 -18.71
C SER A 30 -0.39 4.03 -18.00
N TRP A 31 0.15 3.74 -16.81
CA TRP A 31 0.78 4.68 -15.87
C TRP A 31 2.28 4.39 -15.62
N LEU A 32 3.02 3.96 -16.64
CA LEU A 32 4.40 3.44 -16.54
C LEU A 32 5.47 4.38 -15.94
N ARG A 33 5.19 5.67 -15.71
CA ARG A 33 6.17 6.66 -15.19
C ARG A 33 5.64 7.45 -13.99
N PHE A 34 4.76 6.83 -13.21
CA PHE A 34 4.10 7.50 -12.10
C PHE A 34 5.01 7.73 -10.90
N GLU A 35 4.88 8.91 -10.29
CA GLU A 35 5.64 9.31 -9.11
C GLU A 35 4.72 9.40 -7.87
N ARG A 36 3.44 9.79 -8.04
CA ARG A 36 2.51 9.95 -6.90
C ARG A 36 1.11 9.39 -7.17
N LEU A 37 0.70 8.41 -6.39
CA LEU A 37 -0.65 7.85 -6.45
C LEU A 37 -1.33 7.98 -5.10
N ASP A 38 -2.57 8.47 -5.07
CA ASP A 38 -3.44 8.42 -3.89
C ASP A 38 -4.86 8.03 -4.32
N LEU A 39 -5.36 6.89 -3.83
CA LEU A 39 -6.69 6.38 -4.12
C LEU A 39 -7.44 6.07 -2.83
N GLY A 40 -8.47 6.86 -2.54
CA GLY A 40 -9.49 6.57 -1.53
C GLY A 40 -9.05 6.74 -0.07
N THR A 41 -7.93 7.40 0.21
CA THR A 41 -7.38 7.47 1.58
C THR A 41 -8.05 8.48 2.52
N ALA A 42 -8.94 9.35 2.04
CA ALA A 42 -9.57 10.41 2.82
C ALA A 42 -11.01 10.13 3.25
N HIS A 43 -11.62 9.02 2.85
CA HIS A 43 -13.00 8.67 3.26
C HIS A 43 -13.10 7.22 3.71
N PHE A 44 -13.84 7.00 4.80
CA PHE A 44 -14.32 5.68 5.18
C PHE A 44 -15.53 5.29 4.33
N TRP A 45 -15.40 4.20 3.58
CA TRP A 45 -16.50 3.57 2.86
C TRP A 45 -16.98 2.35 3.65
N GLN A 46 -18.29 2.22 3.85
CA GLN A 46 -18.86 1.06 4.54
C GLN A 46 -18.61 -0.24 3.78
N THR A 47 -18.54 -0.16 2.45
CA THR A 47 -18.21 -1.30 1.60
C THR A 47 -16.70 -1.54 1.63
N PRO A 48 -16.24 -2.75 2.00
CA PRO A 48 -14.81 -3.05 2.05
C PRO A 48 -14.09 -2.83 0.72
N PRO A 49 -12.79 -2.50 0.74
CA PRO A 49 -11.98 -2.47 -0.49
C PRO A 49 -11.91 -3.87 -1.12
N ARG A 50 -11.89 -3.92 -2.45
CA ARG A 50 -11.71 -5.17 -3.21
C ARG A 50 -10.27 -5.37 -3.70
N ILE A 51 -9.47 -4.31 -3.68
CA ILE A 51 -8.02 -4.39 -3.90
C ILE A 51 -7.41 -5.17 -2.74
N THR A 52 -6.56 -6.13 -3.05
CA THR A 52 -5.83 -6.92 -2.06
C THR A 52 -4.34 -6.59 -2.09
N PHE A 53 -3.54 -7.30 -1.29
CA PHE A 53 -2.09 -7.20 -1.38
C PHE A 53 -1.55 -7.56 -2.78
N ARG A 54 -2.22 -8.44 -3.53
CA ARG A 54 -1.84 -8.76 -4.93
C ARG A 54 -1.98 -7.55 -5.84
N GLY A 55 -3.04 -6.75 -5.66
CA GLY A 55 -3.21 -5.48 -6.37
C GLY A 55 -2.09 -4.49 -6.07
N LEU A 56 -1.68 -4.38 -4.80
CA LEU A 56 -0.53 -3.55 -4.41
C LEU A 56 0.78 -4.00 -5.09
N VAL A 57 1.06 -5.31 -5.13
CA VAL A 57 2.24 -5.85 -5.83
C VAL A 57 2.18 -5.53 -7.32
N THR A 58 1.03 -5.71 -7.95
CA THR A 58 0.80 -5.41 -9.39
C THR A 58 1.00 -3.94 -9.70
N LEU A 59 0.59 -3.06 -8.77
CA LEU A 59 0.78 -1.62 -8.87
C LEU A 59 2.27 -1.26 -8.86
N LEU A 60 3.01 -1.78 -7.89
CA LEU A 60 4.42 -1.47 -7.70
C LEU A 60 5.31 -2.08 -8.79
N SER A 61 4.93 -3.24 -9.34
CA SER A 61 5.64 -3.82 -10.49
C SER A 61 5.47 -2.99 -11.77
N SER A 62 4.32 -2.33 -11.92
CA SER A 62 4.01 -1.49 -13.08
C SER A 62 4.56 -0.06 -12.95
N CYS A 63 4.74 0.42 -11.71
CA CYS A 63 5.13 1.79 -11.38
C CYS A 63 6.40 1.82 -10.49
N PRO A 64 7.59 1.50 -11.05
CA PRO A 64 8.82 1.40 -10.25
C PRO A 64 9.30 2.74 -9.67
N ASN A 65 8.94 3.85 -10.31
CA ASN A 65 9.34 5.20 -9.89
C ASN A 65 8.38 5.83 -8.87
N LEU A 66 7.41 5.07 -8.36
CA LEU A 66 6.46 5.61 -7.40
C LEU A 66 7.19 6.01 -6.12
N GLU A 67 7.01 7.25 -5.68
CA GLU A 67 7.62 7.83 -4.47
C GLU A 67 6.56 8.05 -3.37
N HIS A 68 5.35 8.39 -3.80
CA HIS A 68 4.20 8.61 -2.93
C HIS A 68 3.09 7.63 -3.26
N LEU A 69 2.69 6.86 -2.25
CA LEU A 69 1.59 5.93 -2.35
C LEU A 69 0.55 6.19 -1.26
N GLY A 70 -0.69 6.35 -1.69
CA GLY A 70 -1.90 6.29 -0.90
C GLY A 70 -2.84 5.28 -1.53
N LEU A 71 -3.23 4.27 -0.78
CA LEU A 71 -4.10 3.21 -1.28
C LEU A 71 -4.86 2.57 -0.13
N VAL A 72 -6.18 2.49 -0.27
CA VAL A 72 -7.01 1.66 0.59
C VAL A 72 -7.15 0.28 -0.02
N PHE A 73 -6.76 -0.76 0.72
CA PHE A 73 -6.74 -2.14 0.26
C PHE A 73 -7.04 -3.11 1.41
N ASP A 74 -7.50 -4.31 1.08
CA ASP A 74 -7.81 -5.36 2.04
C ASP A 74 -6.54 -6.09 2.48
N THR A 75 -6.23 -6.00 3.79
CA THR A 75 -5.08 -6.69 4.40
C THR A 75 -5.47 -7.85 5.31
N ARG A 76 -6.76 -8.22 5.36
CA ARG A 76 -7.26 -9.27 6.26
C ARG A 76 -6.72 -10.65 5.91
N ASN A 77 -6.38 -10.87 4.64
CA ASN A 77 -5.88 -12.14 4.10
C ASN A 77 -4.45 -12.04 3.55
N VAL A 78 -3.57 -11.27 4.22
CA VAL A 78 -2.14 -11.26 3.87
C VAL A 78 -1.50 -12.54 4.40
N GLY A 79 -1.50 -13.58 3.56
CA GLY A 79 -0.72 -14.79 3.82
C GLY A 79 0.79 -14.50 3.78
N PRO A 80 1.62 -15.45 4.24
CA PRO A 80 3.07 -15.34 4.10
C PRO A 80 3.41 -15.13 2.62
N ILE A 81 4.06 -14.01 2.33
CA ILE A 81 4.55 -13.70 0.99
C ILE A 81 5.80 -14.52 0.80
N GLN A 82 5.70 -15.53 -0.06
CA GLN A 82 6.87 -16.17 -0.63
C GLN A 82 7.55 -15.16 -1.57
N ALA A 83 8.88 -15.14 -1.62
CA ALA A 83 9.64 -14.25 -2.52
C ALA A 83 9.17 -14.38 -3.99
N GLU A 84 8.65 -15.54 -4.36
CA GLU A 84 8.06 -15.80 -5.68
C GLU A 84 6.74 -15.04 -5.89
N ARG A 85 5.95 -14.83 -4.83
CA ARG A 85 4.66 -14.12 -4.86
C ARG A 85 4.81 -12.60 -4.90
N SER A 86 5.94 -12.05 -4.42
CA SER A 86 6.24 -10.63 -4.63
C SER A 86 6.70 -10.33 -6.06
N GLY A 87 6.98 -11.36 -6.89
CA GLY A 87 7.40 -11.19 -8.27
C GLY A 87 8.70 -10.38 -8.41
N GLY A 88 9.57 -10.39 -7.40
CA GLY A 88 10.78 -9.58 -7.35
C GLY A 88 10.53 -8.07 -7.14
N VAL A 89 9.30 -7.66 -6.80
CA VAL A 89 8.99 -6.24 -6.55
C VAL A 89 9.76 -5.73 -5.34
N CYS A 90 10.51 -4.66 -5.56
CA CYS A 90 11.24 -3.92 -4.53
C CYS A 90 11.24 -2.44 -4.89
N ASN A 91 10.39 -1.64 -4.23
CA ASN A 91 10.37 -0.19 -4.40
C ASN A 91 11.06 0.46 -3.19
N THR A 92 12.21 1.08 -3.44
CA THR A 92 13.05 1.77 -2.43
C THR A 92 12.73 3.27 -2.31
N ASN A 93 11.89 3.80 -3.20
CA ASN A 93 11.55 5.21 -3.28
C ASN A 93 10.45 5.59 -2.27
N ILE A 94 9.53 4.68 -1.99
CA ILE A 94 8.42 4.92 -1.06
C ILE A 94 8.90 4.86 0.39
N ARG A 95 8.94 6.02 1.04
CA ARG A 95 9.25 6.16 2.47
C ARG A 95 8.03 6.34 3.36
N LYS A 96 6.91 6.76 2.76
CA LYS A 96 5.64 6.99 3.44
C LYS A 96 4.50 6.37 2.63
N PHE A 97 3.69 5.54 3.28
CA PHE A 97 2.51 4.92 2.68
C PHE A 97 1.25 5.36 3.43
N SER A 98 0.30 5.99 2.73
CA SER A 98 -1.02 6.28 3.28
C SER A 98 -1.96 5.09 3.07
N VAL A 99 -2.39 4.46 4.15
CA VAL A 99 -3.25 3.26 4.12
C VAL A 99 -4.73 3.59 4.33
N GLY A 100 -5.04 4.86 4.61
CA GLY A 100 -6.42 5.33 4.85
C GLY A 100 -7.18 4.44 5.84
N CYS A 101 -8.35 3.97 5.41
CA CYS A 101 -9.24 3.10 6.16
C CYS A 101 -8.99 1.59 5.98
N SER A 102 -7.84 1.18 5.44
CA SER A 102 -7.57 -0.23 5.13
C SER A 102 -7.80 -1.14 6.33
N PRO A 103 -8.65 -2.18 6.22
CA PRO A 103 -8.86 -3.13 7.28
C PRO A 103 -7.60 -3.95 7.52
N ILE A 104 -7.31 -4.29 8.78
CA ILE A 104 -6.12 -5.02 9.19
C ILE A 104 -6.45 -5.94 10.37
N GLU A 105 -6.08 -7.21 10.28
CA GLU A 105 -6.27 -8.19 11.36
C GLU A 105 -4.95 -8.74 11.89
N GLN A 106 -3.92 -8.80 11.05
CA GLN A 106 -2.63 -9.40 11.38
C GLN A 106 -1.46 -8.41 11.20
N PRO A 107 -1.29 -7.43 12.12
CA PRO A 107 -0.29 -6.38 11.95
C PRO A 107 1.15 -6.86 11.69
N PRO A 108 1.69 -7.88 12.38
CA PRO A 108 3.05 -8.36 12.13
C PRO A 108 3.23 -8.95 10.73
N GLN A 109 2.25 -9.71 10.24
CA GLN A 109 2.27 -10.35 8.93
C GLN A 109 2.20 -9.31 7.82
N VAL A 110 1.30 -8.32 7.96
CA VAL A 110 1.20 -7.18 7.03
C VAL A 110 2.48 -6.35 7.03
N ALA A 111 3.08 -6.12 8.20
CA ALA A 111 4.36 -5.41 8.32
C ALA A 111 5.49 -6.13 7.59
N LEU A 112 5.65 -7.44 7.81
CA LEU A 112 6.66 -8.25 7.14
C LEU A 112 6.49 -8.21 5.62
N ALA A 113 5.25 -8.40 5.15
CA ALA A 113 4.88 -8.33 3.75
C ALA A 113 5.24 -6.98 3.12
N LEU A 114 4.85 -5.87 3.76
CA LEU A 114 5.20 -4.53 3.30
C LEU A 114 6.71 -4.29 3.30
N SER A 115 7.43 -4.74 4.33
CA SER A 115 8.90 -4.60 4.42
C SER A 115 9.67 -5.40 3.36
N GLN A 116 9.05 -6.39 2.71
CA GLN A 116 9.68 -7.12 1.59
C GLN A 116 9.59 -6.33 0.28
N ILE A 117 8.45 -5.71 0.00
CA ILE A 117 8.22 -4.98 -1.27
C ILE A 117 8.55 -3.48 -1.18
N LEU A 118 8.58 -2.92 0.03
CA LEU A 118 8.86 -1.51 0.34
C LEU A 118 9.93 -1.42 1.44
N PRO A 119 11.18 -1.84 1.18
CA PRO A 119 12.21 -1.96 2.23
C PRO A 119 12.59 -0.63 2.89
N CYS A 120 12.36 0.50 2.21
CA CYS A 120 12.65 1.84 2.73
C CYS A 120 11.44 2.53 3.38
N LEU A 121 10.33 1.80 3.61
CA LEU A 121 9.13 2.33 4.25
C LEU A 121 9.41 2.68 5.72
N MET A 122 9.30 3.96 6.08
CA MET A 122 9.60 4.47 7.43
C MET A 122 8.36 4.96 8.18
N ASN A 123 7.28 5.25 7.44
CA ASN A 123 6.07 5.82 7.99
C ASN A 123 4.80 5.29 7.32
N ILE A 124 3.79 5.00 8.13
CA ILE A 124 2.45 4.69 7.66
C ILE A 124 1.53 5.82 8.11
N ALA A 125 0.95 6.52 7.14
CA ALA A 125 -0.10 7.50 7.42
C ALA A 125 -1.45 6.79 7.49
N ILE A 126 -2.14 6.99 8.61
CA ILE A 126 -3.48 6.47 8.86
C ILE A 126 -4.46 7.62 8.65
N GLU A 127 -5.67 7.31 8.18
CA GLU A 127 -6.72 8.29 7.88
C GLU A 127 -6.84 9.37 8.98
N PRO A 128 -6.92 10.67 8.64
CA PRO A 128 -7.11 11.74 9.62
C PRO A 128 -8.52 11.79 10.26
N TRP A 129 -9.55 11.25 9.60
CA TRP A 129 -10.94 11.65 9.82
C TRP A 129 -11.70 10.64 10.70
N ALA A 130 -12.54 11.13 11.61
CA ALA A 130 -13.09 10.37 12.74
C ALA A 130 -14.37 9.54 12.45
N TRP A 131 -14.74 9.35 11.18
CA TRP A 131 -16.08 8.85 10.83
C TRP A 131 -16.15 7.35 10.50
N GLY A 132 -15.04 6.62 10.69
CA GLY A 132 -14.99 5.19 10.46
C GLY A 132 -15.37 4.37 11.70
N VAL A 133 -16.15 3.31 11.51
CA VAL A 133 -16.35 2.28 12.55
C VAL A 133 -14.98 1.67 12.91
N ASP A 134 -14.78 1.39 14.19
CA ASP A 134 -13.56 0.81 14.76
C ASP A 134 -12.27 1.59 14.50
N GLN A 135 -12.37 2.91 14.30
CA GLN A 135 -11.23 3.76 13.93
C GLN A 135 -10.03 3.59 14.88
N GLU A 136 -10.23 3.65 16.19
CA GLU A 136 -9.12 3.56 17.14
C GLU A 136 -8.51 2.15 17.16
N ALA A 137 -9.33 1.11 17.08
CA ALA A 137 -8.83 -0.26 16.97
C ALA A 137 -7.99 -0.44 15.70
N ARG A 138 -8.47 0.08 14.56
CA ARG A 138 -7.73 0.08 13.28
C ARG A 138 -6.44 0.89 13.37
N ARG A 139 -6.47 2.08 13.97
CA ARG A 139 -5.28 2.94 14.21
C ARG A 139 -4.25 2.21 15.06
N SER A 140 -4.67 1.57 16.15
CA SER A 140 -3.80 0.80 17.03
C SER A 140 -3.12 -0.36 16.29
N LYS A 141 -3.88 -1.10 15.47
CA LYS A 141 -3.34 -2.18 14.64
C LYS A 141 -2.32 -1.67 13.61
N TRP A 142 -2.60 -0.59 12.88
CA TRP A 142 -1.64 0.00 11.93
C TRP A 142 -0.40 0.59 12.62
N ARG A 143 -0.56 1.15 13.82
CA ARG A 143 0.57 1.61 14.65
C ARG A 143 1.46 0.43 15.06
N LYS A 144 0.86 -0.72 15.40
CA LYS A 144 1.60 -1.96 15.67
C LYS A 144 2.37 -2.43 14.43
N ALA A 145 1.74 -2.42 13.25
CA ALA A 145 2.41 -2.77 11.99
C ALA A 145 3.60 -1.83 11.70
N LEU A 146 3.44 -0.52 11.90
CA LEU A 146 4.53 0.45 11.75
C LEU A 146 5.70 0.17 12.70
N ASN A 147 5.42 -0.17 13.95
CA ASN A 147 6.46 -0.53 14.91
C ASN A 147 7.21 -1.80 14.47
N CYS A 148 6.50 -2.80 13.93
CA CYS A 148 7.14 -4.00 13.36
C CYS A 148 8.03 -3.65 12.15
N ILE A 149 7.57 -2.80 11.23
CA ILE A 149 8.38 -2.36 10.08
C ILE A 149 9.67 -1.68 10.55
N ARG A 150 9.57 -0.77 11.54
CA ARG A 150 10.73 -0.08 12.10
C ARG A 150 11.70 -1.06 12.75
N ALA A 151 11.21 -2.01 13.54
CA ALA A 151 12.04 -3.05 14.14
C ALA A 151 12.77 -3.90 13.07
N CYS A 152 12.09 -4.26 11.98
CA CYS A 152 12.70 -4.97 10.86
C CYS A 152 13.71 -4.12 10.08
N ALA A 153 13.55 -2.80 10.01
CA ALA A 153 14.50 -1.92 9.36
C ALA A 153 15.83 -1.84 10.14
N PHE A 154 15.76 -1.84 11.48
CA PHE A 154 16.96 -1.88 12.34
C PHE A 154 17.76 -3.19 12.19
N THR A 155 17.12 -4.30 11.83
CA THR A 155 17.80 -5.58 11.61
C THR A 155 18.34 -5.76 10.17
N LYS A 156 18.12 -4.79 9.27
CA LYS A 156 18.46 -4.88 7.83
C LYS A 156 19.71 -4.08 7.40
N GLN A 157 20.61 -3.71 8.30
CA GLN A 157 21.91 -3.10 7.95
C GLN A 157 23.08 -3.98 8.43
N PRO A 158 24.11 -4.31 7.61
CA PRO A 158 24.34 -4.01 6.18
C PRO A 158 24.17 -5.25 5.26
N ASP A 159 24.13 -5.05 3.93
CA ASP A 159 24.37 -6.06 2.86
C ASP A 159 23.21 -6.78 2.12
N LEU A 160 22.01 -6.22 2.00
CA LEU A 160 20.98 -6.85 1.14
C LEU A 160 20.25 -5.85 0.24
N CYS A 161 20.96 -5.40 -0.79
CA CYS A 161 20.46 -5.10 -2.14
C CYS A 161 21.71 -4.97 -3.05
N ALA A 162 22.28 -6.11 -3.46
CA ALA A 162 23.20 -6.22 -4.57
C ALA A 162 22.51 -7.00 -5.69
#